data_AF-A0A9N7LXV3-F1
#
_entry.id   AF-A0A9N7LXV3-F1
#
_cell.length_a   1.000
_cell.length_b   1.000
_cell.length_c   1.000
_cell.angle_alpha   90.00
_cell.angle_beta   90.00
_cell.angle_gamma   90.00
#
_symmetry.space_group_name_H-M   'P 1'
#
loop_
_entity.id
_entity.type
_entity.pdbx_description
1 polymer ?
#
loop_
_entity_poly.entity_id
_entity_poly.type
_entity_poly.pdbx_seq_one_letter_code
_entity_poly.pdbx_strand_id
1 'polypeptide(L)'
;MGLFSLFLPVMMMVSFAGVFMQGRMGGADNKVLSPQVLEEERRAFLAELDQTREVVQGDASRQFANFQFLHPEPSLLRGLVGSPRMWERSSSENDLAIAFGSLRFGIGTSELAKRLATSPLGEPADYEPVCYEALNKFLLGQSKVNGIAKPLSLKDIPLIQLVGDDGPDTVYGVVRAMICQAACFHSPQDLKIMVVTDDAQRWDWVKWLPHCQHDKQVDSGGPMRMVWTSPAAMDAAVGQELHGVRKNYGDPAAGDAVRPHWLVINDQSRVDSEWDTLNRKGVGGVAGVTFVRVVVTEGGADAD
;
A
#
# COMPACT_ATOMS: atom_id res chain seq x y z
N MET A 1 -27.03 -13.61 -0.87
CA MET A 1 -28.02 -12.56 -0.56
C MET A 1 -27.40 -11.63 0.45
N GLY A 2 -26.96 -10.46 -0.01
CA GLY A 2 -26.34 -9.43 0.80
C GLY A 2 -26.18 -8.22 -0.09
N LEU A 3 -27.22 -7.38 -0.11
CA LEU A 3 -27.19 -6.09 -0.80
C LEU A 3 -26.08 -5.25 -0.16
N PHE A 4 -24.92 -5.19 -0.81
CA PHE A 4 -24.00 -4.06 -0.62
C PHE A 4 -24.68 -2.83 -1.22
N SER A 5 -25.52 -2.22 -0.39
CA SER A 5 -25.98 -0.86 -0.60
C SER A 5 -24.74 0.03 -0.56
N LEU A 6 -24.22 0.35 -1.75
CA LEU A 6 -23.31 1.45 -2.01
C LEU A 6 -24.01 2.74 -1.60
N PHE A 7 -24.02 3.05 -0.31
CA PHE A 7 -24.14 4.43 0.14
C PHE A 7 -22.81 5.10 -0.19
N LEU A 8 -22.66 5.52 -1.45
CA LEU A 8 -21.76 6.58 -1.85
C LEU A 8 -22.39 7.88 -1.35
N PRO A 9 -21.89 8.51 -0.28
CA PRO A 9 -22.23 9.90 -0.03
C PRO A 9 -21.53 10.72 -1.13
N VAL A 10 -22.19 10.81 -2.29
CA VAL A 10 -21.92 11.85 -3.26
C VAL A 10 -22.27 13.14 -2.52
N MET A 11 -21.26 13.85 -2.02
CA MET A 11 -21.45 15.25 -1.69
C MET A 11 -21.69 15.98 -3.01
N MET A 12 -22.96 16.09 -3.38
CA MET A 12 -23.38 17.04 -4.40
C MET A 12 -23.04 18.42 -3.85
N MET A 13 -21.91 18.98 -4.27
CA MET A 13 -21.83 20.43 -4.36
C MET A 13 -22.97 20.84 -5.28
N VAL A 14 -23.97 21.53 -4.73
CA VAL A 14 -25.13 21.96 -5.50
C VAL A 14 -24.59 22.90 -6.54
N SER A 15 -24.50 22.40 -7.78
CA SER A 15 -23.92 23.15 -8.88
C SER A 15 -24.65 24.49 -9.03
N PHE A 16 -23.84 25.49 -9.35
CA PHE A 16 -24.12 26.72 -10.12
C PHE A 16 -25.17 26.63 -11.25
N ALA A 17 -25.76 25.46 -11.50
CA ALA A 17 -26.79 25.20 -12.50
C ALA A 17 -28.08 25.99 -12.27
N GLY A 18 -28.36 26.47 -11.04
CA GLY A 18 -29.56 27.24 -10.74
C GLY A 18 -29.68 28.55 -11.53
N VAL A 19 -28.55 29.18 -11.90
CA VAL A 19 -28.56 30.52 -12.52
C VAL A 19 -28.32 30.48 -14.03
N PHE A 20 -27.62 29.48 -14.57
CA PHE A 20 -27.37 29.40 -16.02
C PHE A 20 -28.42 28.59 -16.81
N MET A 21 -29.15 27.65 -16.19
CA MET A 21 -30.28 26.98 -16.86
C MET A 21 -31.51 27.89 -17.04
N GLN A 22 -31.60 28.99 -16.28
CA GLN A 22 -32.65 29.99 -16.48
C GLN A 22 -32.49 30.77 -17.80
N GLY A 23 -31.31 30.72 -18.43
CA GLY A 23 -31.06 31.31 -19.75
C GLY A 23 -31.62 30.51 -20.93
N ARG A 24 -32.15 29.29 -20.70
CA ARG A 24 -32.56 28.38 -21.79
C ARG A 24 -34.08 28.22 -21.98
N MET A 25 -34.90 28.78 -21.08
CA MET A 25 -36.38 28.67 -21.14
C MET A 25 -37.16 30.00 -21.12
N GLY A 26 -36.49 31.16 -21.04
CA GLY A 26 -37.13 32.47 -21.10
C GLY A 26 -36.40 33.39 -22.05
N GLY A 27 -37.03 33.76 -23.17
CA GLY A 27 -36.47 34.71 -24.12
C GLY A 27 -36.25 36.09 -23.50
N ALA A 28 -35.23 36.78 -24.00
CA ALA A 28 -34.97 38.22 -23.84
C ALA A 28 -34.82 38.73 -22.39
N ASP A 29 -33.65 38.49 -21.80
CA ASP A 29 -32.85 39.57 -21.21
C ASP A 29 -31.53 38.99 -20.71
N ASN A 30 -30.43 39.38 -21.37
CA ASN A 30 -29.08 39.17 -20.86
C ASN A 30 -28.89 40.18 -19.71
N LYS A 31 -29.68 40.05 -18.63
CA LYS A 31 -29.57 40.87 -17.43
C LYS A 31 -28.24 40.53 -16.79
N VAL A 32 -27.22 41.31 -17.18
CA VAL A 32 -25.97 41.45 -16.45
C VAL A 32 -26.37 41.65 -15.00
N LEU A 33 -26.09 40.65 -14.15
CA LEU A 33 -26.35 40.73 -12.72
C LEU A 33 -25.72 42.03 -12.21
N SER A 34 -26.41 42.73 -11.31
CA SER A 34 -25.80 43.91 -10.72
C SER A 34 -24.49 43.49 -10.03
N PRO A 35 -23.44 44.33 -10.05
CA PRO A 35 -22.16 43.98 -9.42
C PRO A 35 -22.31 43.52 -7.96
N GLN A 36 -23.33 44.02 -7.25
CA GLN A 36 -23.65 43.64 -5.88
C GLN A 36 -24.18 42.20 -5.77
N VAL A 37 -25.11 41.80 -6.65
CA VAL A 37 -25.66 40.43 -6.64
C VAL A 37 -24.58 39.42 -7.02
N LEU A 38 -23.73 39.73 -8.00
CA LEU A 38 -22.61 38.84 -8.37
C LEU A 38 -21.63 38.62 -7.20
N GLU A 39 -21.35 39.68 -6.44
CA GLU A 39 -20.45 39.59 -5.28
C GLU A 39 -21.08 38.81 -4.12
N GLU A 40 -22.39 38.94 -3.92
CA GLU A 40 -23.14 38.14 -2.93
C GLU A 40 -23.12 36.65 -3.28
N GLU A 41 -23.34 36.29 -4.56
CA GLU A 41 -23.25 34.91 -5.06
C GLU A 41 -21.83 34.33 -4.91
N ARG A 42 -20.78 35.11 -5.24
CA ARG A 42 -19.39 34.69 -5.01
C ARG A 42 -19.13 34.40 -3.53
N ARG A 43 -19.59 35.28 -2.65
CA ARG A 43 -19.43 35.11 -1.20
C ARG A 43 -20.13 33.84 -0.72
N ALA A 44 -21.35 33.60 -1.16
CA ALA A 44 -22.11 32.41 -0.81
C ALA A 44 -21.39 31.14 -1.27
N PHE A 45 -20.89 31.12 -2.51
CA PHE A 45 -20.16 29.98 -3.06
C PHE A 45 -18.85 29.69 -2.31
N LEU A 46 -18.05 30.71 -2.04
CA LEU A 46 -16.81 30.55 -1.29
C LEU A 46 -17.07 30.05 0.14
N ALA A 47 -18.16 30.53 0.78
CA ALA A 47 -18.57 30.03 2.09
C ALA A 47 -19.00 28.54 2.04
N GLU A 48 -19.68 28.11 0.98
CA GLU A 48 -20.01 26.68 0.77
C GLU A 48 -18.74 25.83 0.56
N LEU A 49 -17.76 26.33 -0.21
CA LEU A 49 -16.47 25.65 -0.38
C LEU A 49 -15.72 25.52 0.95
N ASP A 50 -15.77 26.52 1.81
CA ASP A 50 -15.13 26.47 3.14
C ASP A 50 -15.83 25.46 4.06
N GLN A 51 -17.16 25.46 4.10
CA GLN A 51 -17.92 24.44 4.85
C GLN A 51 -17.63 23.03 4.33
N THR A 52 -17.56 22.86 3.01
CA THR A 52 -17.23 21.57 2.38
C THR A 52 -15.79 21.16 2.71
N ARG A 53 -14.86 22.12 2.76
CA ARG A 53 -13.46 21.90 3.15
C ARG A 53 -13.36 21.26 4.54
N GLU A 54 -14.11 21.78 5.51
CA GLU A 54 -14.10 21.26 6.89
C GLU A 54 -14.51 19.79 6.91
N VAL A 55 -15.56 19.42 6.16
CA VAL A 55 -16.01 18.03 6.10
C VAL A 55 -14.96 17.14 5.43
N VAL A 56 -14.41 17.59 4.30
CA VAL A 56 -13.40 16.84 3.55
C VAL A 56 -12.12 16.65 4.37
N GLN A 57 -11.68 17.67 5.10
CA GLN A 57 -10.52 17.56 6.00
C GLN A 57 -10.80 16.64 7.19
N GLY A 58 -12.02 16.65 7.73
CA GLY A 58 -12.46 15.67 8.73
C GLY A 58 -12.38 14.23 8.20
N ASP A 59 -12.79 14.01 6.95
CA ASP A 59 -12.67 12.72 6.27
C ASP A 59 -11.22 12.30 6.01
N ALA A 60 -10.40 13.23 5.51
CA ALA A 60 -8.97 13.02 5.30
C ALA A 60 -8.27 12.63 6.61
N SER A 61 -8.62 13.31 7.71
CA SER A 61 -8.06 13.03 9.04
C SER A 61 -8.44 11.63 9.54
N ARG A 62 -9.69 11.21 9.33
CA ARG A 62 -10.14 9.84 9.65
C ARG A 62 -9.42 8.78 8.82
N GLN A 63 -9.26 9.03 7.52
CA GLN A 63 -8.48 8.15 6.64
C GLN A 63 -7.03 8.05 7.10
N PHE A 64 -6.38 9.18 7.39
CA PHE A 64 -5.01 9.22 7.90
C PHE A 64 -4.87 8.42 9.19
N ALA A 65 -5.75 8.66 10.17
CA ALA A 65 -5.75 7.93 11.45
C ALA A 65 -5.94 6.43 11.27
N ASN A 66 -6.83 6.00 10.35
CA ASN A 66 -7.02 4.59 10.04
C ASN A 66 -5.75 3.95 9.45
N PHE A 67 -5.12 4.61 8.48
CA PHE A 67 -3.86 4.13 7.90
C PHE A 67 -2.73 4.11 8.93
N GLN A 68 -2.65 5.10 9.82
CA GLN A 68 -1.65 5.13 10.88
C GLN A 68 -1.88 4.03 11.92
N PHE A 69 -3.14 3.73 12.25
CA PHE A 69 -3.50 2.63 13.14
C PHE A 69 -3.07 1.28 12.55
N LEU A 70 -3.44 1.02 11.29
CA LEU A 70 -3.08 -0.22 10.60
C LEU A 70 -1.57 -0.29 10.34
N HIS A 71 -0.96 0.79 9.87
CA HIS A 71 0.43 0.86 9.41
C HIS A 71 1.25 1.88 10.22
N PRO A 72 1.52 1.59 11.52
CA PRO A 72 2.25 2.51 12.38
C PRO A 72 3.70 2.70 11.94
N GLU A 73 4.37 3.72 12.49
CA GLU A 73 5.81 3.91 12.32
C GLU A 73 6.59 2.68 12.80
N PRO A 74 7.64 2.23 12.09
CA PRO A 74 8.44 1.06 12.49
C PRO A 74 9.00 1.15 13.92
N SER A 75 9.32 2.37 14.38
CA SER A 75 9.82 2.61 15.75
C SER A 75 8.80 2.29 16.83
N LEU A 76 7.50 2.30 16.52
CA LEU A 76 6.41 2.02 17.46
C LEU A 76 6.11 0.52 17.58
N LEU A 77 6.59 -0.32 16.65
CA LEU A 77 6.28 -1.76 16.62
C LEU A 77 6.70 -2.49 17.90
N ARG A 78 7.79 -2.04 18.55
CA ARG A 78 8.25 -2.63 19.82
C ARG A 78 7.19 -2.59 20.91
N GLY A 79 6.36 -1.54 20.96
CA GLY A 79 5.29 -1.41 21.94
C GLY A 79 4.07 -2.29 21.66
N LEU A 80 3.95 -2.84 20.45
CA LEU A 80 2.84 -3.70 20.05
C LEU A 80 3.10 -5.18 20.36
N VAL A 81 4.36 -5.58 20.53
CA VAL A 81 4.72 -6.97 20.89
C VAL A 81 4.17 -7.30 22.26
N GLY A 82 3.38 -8.38 22.35
CA GLY A 82 2.68 -8.80 23.57
C GLY A 82 1.39 -8.03 23.87
N SER A 83 1.05 -7.02 23.07
CA SER A 83 -0.24 -6.33 23.16
C SER A 83 -1.34 -7.16 22.46
N PRO A 84 -2.64 -6.85 22.66
CA PRO A 84 -3.74 -7.46 21.91
C PRO A 84 -3.65 -7.25 20.38
N ARG A 85 -2.82 -6.31 19.92
CA ARG A 85 -2.60 -6.03 18.50
C ARG A 85 -1.54 -6.93 17.87
N MET A 86 -0.82 -7.70 18.67
CA MET A 86 0.14 -8.68 18.15
C MET A 86 -0.62 -9.78 17.41
N TRP A 87 -0.24 -10.04 16.17
CA TRP A 87 -0.86 -11.07 15.31
C TRP A 87 -2.36 -10.88 15.08
N GLU A 88 -2.86 -9.64 15.12
CA GLU A 88 -4.27 -9.32 14.87
C GLU A 88 -4.72 -9.60 13.42
N ARG A 89 -3.78 -9.71 12.47
CA ARG A 89 -4.07 -9.96 11.05
C ARG A 89 -3.92 -11.44 10.73
N SER A 90 -5.03 -12.04 10.30
CA SER A 90 -5.06 -13.39 9.76
C SER A 90 -5.81 -13.35 8.44
N SER A 91 -5.54 -14.31 7.57
CA SER A 91 -6.30 -14.48 6.34
C SER A 91 -7.63 -15.23 6.56
N SER A 92 -7.96 -15.63 7.79
CA SER A 92 -9.26 -16.21 8.14
C SER A 92 -10.32 -15.11 8.17
N GLU A 93 -11.61 -15.47 8.12
CA GLU A 93 -12.75 -14.53 8.10
C GLU A 93 -12.77 -13.62 9.35
N ASN A 94 -11.95 -12.57 9.34
CA ASN A 94 -11.90 -11.50 10.31
C ASN A 94 -11.90 -10.15 9.59
N ASP A 95 -12.27 -9.08 10.29
CA ASP A 95 -12.36 -7.74 9.70
C ASP A 95 -11.01 -7.22 9.17
N LEU A 96 -9.90 -7.79 9.66
CA LEU A 96 -8.53 -7.44 9.28
C LEU A 96 -7.93 -8.34 8.18
N ALA A 97 -8.72 -9.24 7.59
CA ALA A 97 -8.27 -10.14 6.54
C ALA A 97 -7.85 -9.37 5.27
N ILE A 98 -8.48 -8.21 5.04
CA ILE A 98 -8.12 -7.27 3.98
C ILE A 98 -6.69 -6.74 4.20
N ALA A 99 -6.29 -6.51 5.44
CA ALA A 99 -4.96 -6.02 5.80
C ALA A 99 -3.89 -7.12 5.88
N PHE A 100 -4.28 -8.40 5.73
CA PHE A 100 -3.35 -9.53 5.69
C PHE A 100 -2.35 -9.35 4.55
N GLY A 101 -1.06 -9.47 4.86
CA GLY A 101 0.03 -9.28 3.90
C GLY A 101 0.30 -7.83 3.49
N SER A 102 -0.41 -6.83 4.06
CA SER A 102 -0.17 -5.42 3.77
C SER A 102 0.93 -4.82 4.67
N LEU A 103 2.10 -4.53 4.11
CA LEU A 103 3.25 -3.99 4.86
C LEU A 103 3.50 -2.53 4.49
N ARG A 104 3.78 -1.67 5.47
CA ARG A 104 4.17 -0.29 5.22
C ARG A 104 5.52 -0.26 4.53
N PHE A 105 5.57 0.41 3.39
CA PHE A 105 6.80 0.65 2.65
C PHE A 105 7.36 2.06 2.92
N GLY A 106 6.49 3.04 3.15
CA GLY A 106 6.88 4.42 3.41
C GLY A 106 5.70 5.33 3.70
N ILE A 107 5.90 6.63 3.48
CA ILE A 107 4.86 7.66 3.48
C ILE A 107 4.74 8.26 2.09
N GLY A 108 3.57 8.78 1.76
CA GLY A 108 3.38 9.48 0.49
C GLY A 108 2.03 10.16 0.42
N THR A 109 1.60 10.46 -0.80
CA THR A 109 0.30 11.06 -1.06
C THR A 109 -0.67 10.00 -1.57
N SER A 110 -1.86 9.92 -0.98
CA SER A 110 -2.94 9.05 -1.44
C SER A 110 -4.15 9.87 -1.84
N GLU A 111 -4.94 9.34 -2.77
CA GLU A 111 -6.27 9.88 -3.04
C GLU A 111 -7.16 9.72 -1.78
N LEU A 112 -8.05 10.69 -1.59
CA LEU A 112 -9.09 10.66 -0.57
C LEU A 112 -10.05 9.50 -0.88
N ALA A 113 -10.36 8.69 0.14
CA ALA A 113 -11.24 7.53 0.00
C ALA A 113 -12.66 7.94 -0.44
N LYS A 114 -13.11 9.12 -0.03
CA LYS A 114 -14.34 9.73 -0.53
C LYS A 114 -14.03 10.51 -1.79
N ARG A 115 -14.59 10.05 -2.91
CA ARG A 115 -14.45 10.75 -4.19
C ARG A 115 -15.26 12.04 -4.16
N LEU A 116 -14.58 13.17 -4.34
CA LEU A 116 -15.23 14.43 -4.62
C LEU A 116 -15.86 14.34 -6.01
N ALA A 117 -17.17 14.57 -6.09
CA ALA A 117 -17.91 14.53 -7.34
C ALA A 117 -18.51 15.91 -7.61
N THR A 118 -18.34 16.37 -8.84
CA THR A 118 -19.05 17.54 -9.36
C THR A 118 -19.97 17.08 -10.47
N SER A 119 -21.03 17.85 -10.72
CA SER A 119 -21.74 17.73 -12.01
C SER A 119 -20.74 17.94 -13.16
N PRO A 120 -20.95 17.31 -14.33
CA PRO A 120 -20.14 17.56 -15.51
C PRO A 120 -20.08 19.07 -15.78
N LEU A 121 -18.87 19.63 -15.74
CA LEU A 121 -18.65 21.03 -16.07
C LEU A 121 -18.64 21.16 -17.61
N GLY A 122 -19.35 22.16 -18.12
CA GLY A 122 -19.32 22.57 -19.53
C GLY A 122 -18.04 23.33 -19.87
N GLU A 123 -18.10 24.23 -20.84
CA GLU A 123 -16.91 25.00 -21.22
C GLU A 123 -16.57 26.03 -20.13
N PRO A 124 -15.27 26.22 -19.78
CA PRO A 124 -14.87 27.21 -18.76
C PRO A 124 -15.39 28.62 -19.02
N ALA A 125 -15.59 29.00 -20.29
CA ALA A 125 -16.12 30.29 -20.71
C ALA A 125 -17.58 30.53 -20.28
N ASP A 126 -18.32 29.46 -19.99
CA ASP A 126 -19.71 29.52 -19.53
C ASP A 126 -19.83 29.81 -18.02
N TYR A 127 -18.71 29.78 -17.29
CA TYR A 127 -18.68 29.91 -15.83
C TYR A 127 -18.11 31.26 -15.38
N GLU A 128 -18.50 31.67 -14.17
CA GLU A 128 -17.87 32.79 -13.50
C GLU A 128 -16.41 32.42 -13.15
N PRO A 129 -15.41 33.23 -13.57
CA PRO A 129 -14.01 32.81 -13.58
C PRO A 129 -13.41 32.62 -12.18
N VAL A 130 -13.84 33.40 -11.18
CA VAL A 130 -13.31 33.32 -9.81
C VAL A 130 -13.80 32.03 -9.13
N CYS A 131 -15.09 31.76 -9.22
CA CYS A 131 -15.72 30.57 -8.66
C CYS A 131 -15.25 29.29 -9.36
N TYR A 132 -15.13 29.32 -10.69
CA TYR A 132 -14.60 28.20 -11.45
C TYR A 132 -13.17 27.85 -11.04
N GLU A 133 -12.29 28.86 -10.94
CA GLU A 133 -10.90 28.67 -10.51
C GLU A 133 -10.80 28.22 -9.05
N ALA A 134 -11.65 28.77 -8.16
CA ALA A 134 -11.72 28.35 -6.76
C ALA A 134 -12.14 26.88 -6.61
N LEU A 135 -13.14 26.43 -7.39
CA LEU A 135 -13.56 25.03 -7.44
C LEU A 135 -12.45 24.13 -7.94
N ASN A 136 -11.76 24.51 -9.02
CA ASN A 136 -10.67 23.72 -9.58
C ASN A 136 -9.53 23.54 -8.56
N LYS A 137 -9.11 24.63 -7.89
CA LYS A 137 -8.13 24.57 -6.79
C LYS A 137 -8.61 23.73 -5.62
N PHE A 138 -9.89 23.81 -5.28
CA PHE A 138 -10.49 22.99 -4.22
C PHE A 138 -10.39 21.50 -4.56
N LEU A 139 -10.80 21.10 -5.76
CA LEU A 139 -10.74 19.70 -6.20
C LEU A 139 -9.30 19.19 -6.22
N LEU A 140 -8.36 19.95 -6.79
CA LEU A 140 -6.95 19.57 -6.86
C LEU A 140 -6.30 19.44 -5.47
N GLY A 141 -6.65 20.33 -4.54
CA GLY A 141 -6.05 20.36 -3.20
C GLY A 141 -6.69 19.40 -2.20
N GLN A 142 -8.01 19.19 -2.27
CA GLN A 142 -8.77 18.41 -1.28
C GLN A 142 -9.00 16.94 -1.69
N SER A 143 -8.69 16.56 -2.94
CA SER A 143 -8.75 15.17 -3.40
C SER A 143 -7.67 14.27 -2.83
N LYS A 144 -6.66 14.82 -2.13
CA LYS A 144 -5.46 14.10 -1.72
C LYS A 144 -5.20 14.23 -0.22
N VAL A 145 -4.67 13.15 0.35
CA VAL A 145 -4.17 13.06 1.72
C VAL A 145 -2.65 12.87 1.67
N ASN A 146 -1.91 13.85 2.18
CA ASN A 146 -0.44 13.85 2.18
C ASN A 146 0.13 13.19 3.44
N GLY A 147 1.36 12.68 3.34
CA GLY A 147 2.10 12.09 4.47
C GLY A 147 1.52 10.79 5.00
N ILE A 148 0.55 10.19 4.30
CA ILE A 148 -0.14 8.97 4.74
C ILE A 148 0.74 7.74 4.49
N ALA A 149 0.66 6.75 5.38
CA ALA A 149 1.38 5.49 5.22
C ALA A 149 1.00 4.80 3.90
N LYS A 150 2.00 4.29 3.18
CA LYS A 150 1.83 3.56 1.94
C LYS A 150 2.08 2.07 2.17
N PRO A 151 1.00 1.27 2.32
CA PRO A 151 1.14 -0.17 2.39
C PRO A 151 1.35 -0.78 1.01
N LEU A 152 2.11 -1.86 0.99
CA LEU A 152 2.35 -2.74 -0.12
C LEU A 152 1.76 -4.11 0.23
N SER A 153 0.90 -4.65 -0.62
CA SER A 153 0.33 -5.98 -0.45
C SER A 153 1.30 -7.02 -0.99
N LEU A 154 1.78 -7.91 -0.11
CA LEU A 154 2.62 -9.04 -0.49
C LEU A 154 1.88 -10.03 -1.42
N LYS A 155 0.55 -10.12 -1.29
CA LYS A 155 -0.26 -11.03 -2.11
C LYS A 155 -0.35 -10.59 -3.57
N ASP A 156 -0.26 -9.30 -3.82
CA ASP A 156 -0.46 -8.74 -5.17
C ASP A 156 0.84 -8.62 -5.97
N ILE A 157 1.98 -8.80 -5.30
CA ILE A 157 3.31 -8.62 -5.89
C ILE A 157 4.19 -9.82 -5.53
N PRO A 158 4.42 -10.74 -6.49
CA PRO A 158 5.20 -11.95 -6.25
C PRO A 158 6.71 -11.68 -6.27
N LEU A 159 7.16 -10.63 -6.97
CA LEU A 159 8.57 -10.24 -7.06
C LEU A 159 8.72 -8.74 -6.81
N ILE A 160 9.57 -8.38 -5.86
CA ILE A 160 9.94 -7.02 -5.50
C ILE A 160 11.45 -6.90 -5.67
N GLN A 161 11.91 -5.87 -6.37
CA GLN A 161 13.32 -5.53 -6.45
C GLN A 161 13.52 -4.14 -5.83
N LEU A 162 14.37 -4.07 -4.81
CA LEU A 162 14.72 -2.85 -4.13
C LEU A 162 16.11 -2.42 -4.55
N VAL A 163 16.19 -1.22 -5.09
CA VAL A 163 17.43 -0.56 -5.51
C VAL A 163 17.47 0.77 -4.76
N GLY A 164 18.63 1.10 -4.19
CA GLY A 164 18.81 2.35 -3.47
C GLY A 164 20.03 3.10 -3.98
N ASP A 165 19.85 4.37 -4.31
CA ASP A 165 20.91 5.26 -4.76
C ASP A 165 21.77 5.76 -3.58
N ASP A 166 21.16 5.89 -2.40
CA ASP A 166 21.78 6.36 -1.15
C ASP A 166 22.57 5.26 -0.40
N GLY A 167 23.01 4.23 -1.13
CA GLY A 167 23.79 3.12 -0.60
C GLY A 167 22.96 2.01 0.08
N PRO A 168 23.62 0.88 0.44
CA PRO A 168 22.98 -0.36 0.89
C PRO A 168 22.11 -0.20 2.14
N ASP A 169 22.56 0.61 3.10
CA ASP A 169 21.97 0.66 4.44
C ASP A 169 20.53 1.19 4.45
N THR A 170 20.20 2.07 3.51
CA THR A 170 18.84 2.59 3.33
C THR A 170 17.88 1.48 2.90
N VAL A 171 18.28 0.68 1.92
CA VAL A 171 17.50 -0.46 1.42
C VAL A 171 17.33 -1.51 2.52
N TYR A 172 18.41 -1.86 3.22
CA TYR A 172 18.30 -2.78 4.36
C TYR A 172 17.43 -2.21 5.49
N GLY A 173 17.41 -0.90 5.69
CA GLY A 173 16.49 -0.24 6.61
C GLY A 173 15.03 -0.51 6.28
N VAL A 174 14.65 -0.35 5.01
CA VAL A 174 13.31 -0.65 4.51
C VAL A 174 12.97 -2.13 4.67
N VAL A 175 13.89 -3.03 4.29
CA VAL A 175 13.66 -4.48 4.42
C VAL A 175 13.50 -4.90 5.88
N ARG A 176 14.34 -4.39 6.79
CA ARG A 176 14.19 -4.63 8.24
C ARG A 176 12.82 -4.13 8.74
N ALA A 177 12.39 -2.94 8.32
CA ALA A 177 11.09 -2.41 8.69
C ALA A 177 9.93 -3.29 8.19
N MET A 178 10.01 -3.77 6.94
CA MET A 178 9.04 -4.70 6.37
C MET A 178 8.96 -6.01 7.16
N ILE A 179 10.11 -6.62 7.48
CA ILE A 179 10.18 -7.87 8.28
C ILE A 179 9.58 -7.65 9.67
N CYS A 180 10.00 -6.59 10.37
CA CYS A 180 9.50 -6.29 11.71
C CYS A 180 7.99 -6.09 11.72
N GLN A 181 7.44 -5.38 10.72
CA GLN A 181 6.01 -5.18 10.61
C GLN A 181 5.27 -6.49 10.26
N ALA A 182 5.82 -7.30 9.35
CA ALA A 182 5.25 -8.59 9.01
C ALA A 182 5.16 -9.50 10.24
N ALA A 183 6.26 -9.60 11.00
CA ALA A 183 6.35 -10.43 12.20
C ALA A 183 5.47 -9.94 13.35
N CYS A 184 5.26 -8.62 13.47
CA CYS A 184 4.42 -8.03 14.51
C CYS A 184 2.92 -8.29 14.29
N PHE A 185 2.46 -8.23 13.03
CA PHE A 185 1.03 -8.28 12.72
C PHE A 185 0.50 -9.63 12.24
N HIS A 186 1.37 -10.59 11.90
CA HIS A 186 0.97 -11.91 11.41
C HIS A 186 1.53 -13.03 12.29
N SER A 187 0.75 -14.09 12.52
CA SER A 187 1.23 -15.29 13.22
C SER A 187 2.33 -16.01 12.41
N PRO A 188 3.31 -16.67 13.06
CA PRO A 188 4.29 -17.53 12.40
C PRO A 188 3.67 -18.70 11.60
N GLN A 189 2.40 -19.03 11.87
CA GLN A 189 1.65 -20.03 11.11
C GLN A 189 1.03 -19.46 9.83
N ASP A 190 0.79 -18.15 9.79
CA ASP A 190 0.19 -17.48 8.64
C ASP A 190 1.25 -16.87 7.71
N LEU A 191 2.41 -16.46 8.25
CA LEU A 191 3.51 -15.87 7.49
C LEU A 191 4.87 -16.42 7.94
N LYS A 192 5.71 -16.78 6.97
CA LYS A 192 7.08 -17.25 7.18
C LYS A 192 8.07 -16.28 6.51
N ILE A 193 9.25 -16.12 7.11
CA ILE A 193 10.28 -15.22 6.63
C ILE A 193 11.55 -16.02 6.38
N MET A 194 12.08 -15.91 5.18
CA MET A 194 13.21 -16.68 4.67
C MET A 194 14.26 -15.73 4.14
N VAL A 195 15.54 -16.05 4.33
CA VAL A 195 16.65 -15.20 3.86
C VAL A 195 17.67 -16.05 3.11
N VAL A 196 18.09 -15.56 1.95
CA VAL A 196 19.24 -16.07 1.19
C VAL A 196 20.26 -14.93 1.10
N THR A 197 21.46 -15.15 1.63
CA THR A 197 22.42 -14.06 1.86
C THR A 197 23.88 -14.48 1.74
N ASP A 198 24.73 -13.58 1.23
CA ASP A 198 26.18 -13.75 1.27
C ASP A 198 26.78 -13.36 2.65
N ASP A 199 26.02 -12.62 3.48
CA ASP A 199 26.43 -12.10 4.79
C ASP A 199 25.42 -12.49 5.88
N ALA A 200 25.56 -13.70 6.41
CA ALA A 200 24.68 -14.21 7.45
C ALA A 200 24.71 -13.38 8.75
N GLN A 201 25.81 -12.67 9.03
CA GLN A 201 25.94 -11.87 10.25
C GLN A 201 24.97 -10.69 10.24
N ARG A 202 24.73 -10.07 9.08
CA ARG A 202 23.72 -9.01 8.90
C ARG A 202 22.32 -9.45 9.33
N TRP A 203 22.02 -10.73 9.15
CA TRP A 203 20.72 -11.33 9.42
C TRP A 203 20.67 -12.08 10.76
N ASP A 204 21.72 -12.01 11.58
CA ASP A 204 21.80 -12.73 12.86
C ASP A 204 20.60 -12.44 13.77
N TRP A 205 20.04 -11.23 13.71
CA TRP A 205 18.89 -10.83 14.51
C TRP A 205 17.59 -11.59 14.17
N VAL A 206 17.47 -12.09 12.94
CA VAL A 206 16.29 -12.80 12.45
C VAL A 206 16.12 -14.15 13.16
N LYS A 207 17.20 -14.71 13.74
CA LYS A 207 17.16 -15.99 14.47
C LYS A 207 16.21 -16.00 15.66
N TRP A 208 15.86 -14.83 16.20
CA TRP A 208 14.93 -14.70 17.33
C TRP A 208 13.46 -14.62 16.89
N LEU A 209 13.19 -14.43 15.60
CA LEU A 209 11.83 -14.39 15.09
C LEU A 209 11.27 -15.82 14.94
N PRO A 210 10.10 -16.14 15.53
CA PRO A 210 9.46 -17.44 15.33
C PRO A 210 9.05 -17.69 13.87
N HIS A 211 8.88 -16.61 13.08
CA HIS A 211 8.60 -16.66 11.64
C HIS A 211 9.74 -17.24 10.81
N CYS A 212 10.95 -17.29 11.36
CA CYS A 212 12.16 -17.78 10.68
C CYS A 212 12.56 -19.18 11.13
N GLN A 213 11.72 -19.84 11.93
CA GLN A 213 11.91 -21.21 12.36
C GLN A 213 11.24 -22.17 11.36
N HIS A 214 11.99 -23.19 10.95
CA HIS A 214 11.48 -24.26 10.11
C HIS A 214 10.56 -25.17 10.93
N ASP A 215 9.41 -25.55 10.37
CA ASP A 215 8.39 -26.32 11.11
C ASP A 215 8.75 -27.80 11.37
N LYS A 216 9.67 -28.39 10.59
CA LYS A 216 10.01 -29.83 10.63
C LYS A 216 11.48 -30.10 10.91
N GLN A 217 12.37 -29.23 10.45
CA GLN A 217 13.81 -29.41 10.59
C GLN A 217 14.31 -28.77 11.89
N VAL A 218 15.19 -29.46 12.60
CA VAL A 218 15.73 -29.05 13.89
C VAL A 218 17.26 -29.15 13.82
N ASP A 219 17.94 -28.10 14.26
CA ASP A 219 19.38 -28.05 14.45
C ASP A 219 19.75 -28.23 15.93
N SER A 220 21.05 -28.28 16.24
CA SER A 220 21.55 -28.47 17.61
C SER A 220 21.09 -27.40 18.62
N GLY A 221 20.62 -26.25 18.15
CA GLY A 221 20.15 -25.12 18.95
C GLY A 221 18.65 -24.86 18.85
N GLY A 222 17.84 -25.81 18.36
CA GLY A 222 16.38 -25.69 18.22
C GLY A 222 15.90 -25.81 16.78
N PRO A 223 14.68 -25.37 16.44
CA PRO A 223 14.20 -25.37 15.07
C PRO A 223 15.19 -24.70 14.12
N MET A 224 15.46 -25.36 12.98
CA MET A 224 16.41 -24.86 12.00
C MET A 224 15.98 -23.47 11.52
N ARG A 225 16.93 -22.55 11.44
CA ARG A 225 16.68 -21.18 10.98
C ARG A 225 16.61 -21.18 9.45
N MET A 226 15.60 -20.51 8.90
CA MET A 226 15.39 -20.36 7.46
C MET A 226 16.26 -19.23 6.87
N VAL A 227 17.56 -19.34 7.13
CA VAL A 227 18.61 -18.46 6.60
C VAL A 227 19.62 -19.34 5.90
N TRP A 228 19.83 -19.11 4.61
CA TRP A 228 20.73 -19.89 3.77
C TRP A 228 21.75 -19.00 3.09
N THR A 229 22.93 -19.57 2.80
CA THR A 229 24.00 -18.88 2.06
C THR A 229 23.96 -19.16 0.56
N SER A 230 23.03 -19.99 0.08
CA SER A 230 22.83 -20.23 -1.35
C SER A 230 21.36 -20.54 -1.68
N PRO A 231 20.90 -20.17 -2.90
CA PRO A 231 19.58 -20.53 -3.41
C PRO A 231 19.38 -22.05 -3.46
N ALA A 232 20.37 -22.82 -3.92
CA ALA A 232 20.31 -24.28 -3.95
C ALA A 232 20.09 -24.91 -2.56
N ALA A 233 20.69 -24.36 -1.50
CA ALA A 233 20.48 -24.87 -0.14
C ALA A 233 19.06 -24.62 0.35
N MET A 234 18.47 -23.47 0.00
CA MET A 234 17.07 -23.19 0.25
C MET A 234 16.17 -24.16 -0.54
N ASP A 235 16.43 -24.34 -1.84
CA ASP A 235 15.65 -25.26 -2.67
C ASP A 235 15.71 -26.71 -2.16
N ALA A 236 16.88 -27.17 -1.71
CA ALA A 236 17.02 -28.48 -1.09
C ALA A 236 16.16 -28.63 0.19
N ALA A 237 15.99 -27.55 0.97
CA ALA A 237 15.24 -27.58 2.21
C ALA A 237 13.72 -27.42 2.02
N VAL A 238 13.29 -26.52 1.13
CA VAL A 238 11.87 -26.13 0.97
C VAL A 238 11.31 -26.29 -0.45
N GLY A 239 12.12 -26.71 -1.42
CA GLY A 239 11.77 -26.82 -2.83
C GLY A 239 10.61 -27.78 -3.11
N GLN A 240 10.46 -28.85 -2.33
CA GLN A 240 9.29 -29.75 -2.47
C GLN A 240 7.97 -29.01 -2.23
N GLU A 241 7.91 -28.14 -1.22
CA GLU A 241 6.72 -27.32 -0.97
C GLU A 241 6.63 -26.17 -1.98
N LEU A 242 7.75 -25.47 -2.23
CA LEU A 242 7.82 -24.32 -3.13
C LEU A 242 7.39 -24.66 -4.56
N HIS A 243 7.83 -25.81 -5.06
CA HIS A 243 7.67 -26.18 -6.46
C HIS A 243 6.68 -27.34 -6.68
N GLY A 244 6.61 -28.29 -5.74
CA GLY A 244 5.77 -29.48 -5.88
C GLY A 244 4.35 -29.31 -5.35
N VAL A 245 4.12 -28.44 -4.36
CA VAL A 245 2.81 -28.24 -3.73
C VAL A 245 2.17 -26.92 -4.18
N ARG A 246 2.95 -25.84 -4.21
CA ARG A 246 2.43 -24.51 -4.56
C ARG A 246 2.25 -24.35 -6.06
N LYS A 247 1.12 -23.73 -6.42
CA LYS A 247 0.79 -23.38 -7.80
C LYS A 247 1.52 -22.11 -8.25
N ASN A 248 1.43 -21.82 -9.53
CA ASN A 248 1.93 -20.56 -10.08
C ASN A 248 1.16 -19.37 -9.51
N TYR A 249 1.83 -18.24 -9.42
CA TYR A 249 1.17 -16.97 -9.11
C TYR A 249 0.08 -16.67 -10.16
N GLY A 250 -1.08 -16.17 -9.70
CA GLY A 250 -2.21 -15.85 -10.57
C GLY A 250 -3.01 -17.06 -11.08
N ASP A 251 -2.66 -18.29 -10.67
CA ASP A 251 -3.46 -19.48 -10.97
C ASP A 251 -4.81 -19.41 -10.23
N PRO A 252 -5.97 -19.38 -10.93
CA PRO A 252 -7.28 -19.31 -10.31
C PRO A 252 -7.56 -20.47 -9.34
N ALA A 253 -6.90 -21.61 -9.54
CA ALA A 253 -7.06 -22.79 -8.71
C ALA A 253 -6.16 -22.78 -7.46
N ALA A 254 -5.30 -21.77 -7.27
CA ALA A 254 -4.49 -21.61 -6.06
C ALA A 254 -5.32 -21.12 -4.86
N GLY A 255 -6.42 -20.40 -5.13
CA GLY A 255 -7.21 -19.71 -4.12
C GLY A 255 -6.48 -18.51 -3.51
N ASP A 256 -7.23 -17.61 -2.88
CA ASP A 256 -6.71 -16.34 -2.35
C ASP A 256 -5.84 -16.47 -1.08
N ALA A 257 -5.70 -17.67 -0.52
CA ALA A 257 -5.08 -17.88 0.79
C ALA A 257 -4.20 -19.15 0.85
N VAL A 258 -3.15 -19.21 0.02
CA VAL A 258 -2.06 -20.19 0.23
C VAL A 258 -1.32 -19.80 1.52
N ARG A 259 -1.38 -20.68 2.53
CA ARG A 259 -0.74 -20.46 3.84
C ARG A 259 0.32 -21.51 4.15
N PRO A 260 1.39 -21.13 4.86
CA PRO A 260 1.77 -19.75 5.19
C PRO A 260 2.19 -18.97 3.94
N HIS A 261 1.99 -17.65 3.96
CA HIS A 261 2.59 -16.75 2.96
C HIS A 261 4.09 -16.63 3.24
N TRP A 262 4.93 -16.77 2.22
CA TRP A 262 6.38 -16.72 2.39
C TRP A 262 6.92 -15.38 1.93
N LEU A 263 7.66 -14.70 2.80
CA LEU A 263 8.49 -13.55 2.45
C LEU A 263 9.93 -14.03 2.33
N VAL A 264 10.42 -14.15 1.09
CA VAL A 264 11.76 -14.64 0.79
C VAL A 264 12.64 -13.45 0.40
N ILE A 265 13.67 -13.19 1.18
CA ILE A 265 14.61 -12.08 0.93
C ILE A 265 15.88 -12.65 0.34
N ASN A 266 16.36 -12.05 -0.73
CA ASN A 266 17.68 -12.32 -1.30
C ASN A 266 18.47 -11.03 -1.38
N ASP A 267 19.60 -10.98 -0.67
CA ASP A 267 20.53 -9.85 -0.70
C ASP A 267 21.92 -10.22 -1.22
N GLN A 268 22.02 -11.35 -1.93
CA GLN A 268 23.26 -11.77 -2.56
C GLN A 268 23.69 -10.77 -3.64
N SER A 269 24.99 -10.50 -3.64
CA SER A 269 25.63 -9.58 -4.58
C SER A 269 25.54 -10.08 -6.03
N ARG A 270 25.66 -11.40 -6.20
CA ARG A 270 25.51 -12.09 -7.46
C ARG A 270 24.25 -12.94 -7.42
N VAL A 271 23.47 -12.83 -8.47
CA VAL A 271 22.26 -13.63 -8.63
C VAL A 271 22.52 -14.64 -9.72
N ASP A 272 22.71 -15.88 -9.30
CA ASP A 272 22.90 -17.01 -10.19
C ASP A 272 21.57 -17.42 -10.83
N SER A 273 21.64 -18.20 -11.92
CA SER A 273 20.48 -18.80 -12.59
C SER A 273 19.58 -19.62 -11.65
N GLU A 274 20.12 -20.05 -10.51
CA GLU A 274 19.40 -20.76 -9.45
C GLU A 274 18.29 -19.90 -8.82
N TRP A 275 18.52 -18.60 -8.64
CA TRP A 275 17.50 -17.69 -8.10
C TRP A 275 16.34 -17.49 -9.08
N ASP A 276 16.64 -17.38 -10.36
CA ASP A 276 15.63 -17.31 -11.42
C ASP A 276 14.77 -18.59 -11.50
N THR A 277 15.36 -19.73 -11.12
CA THR A 277 14.64 -21.01 -11.01
C THR A 277 13.69 -20.99 -9.81
N LEU A 278 14.15 -20.54 -8.64
CA LEU A 278 13.34 -20.41 -7.43
C LEU A 278 12.14 -19.46 -7.61
N ASN A 279 12.39 -18.30 -8.23
CA ASN A 279 11.36 -17.27 -8.40
C ASN A 279 10.46 -17.49 -9.65
N ARG A 280 10.74 -18.55 -10.42
CA ARG A 280 10.06 -18.92 -11.68
C ARG A 280 9.99 -17.76 -12.69
N LYS A 281 11.13 -17.18 -13.01
CA LYS A 281 11.26 -16.13 -14.04
C LYS A 281 10.54 -16.53 -15.34
N GLY A 282 9.60 -15.70 -15.79
CA GLY A 282 8.78 -15.95 -16.99
C GLY A 282 7.43 -16.65 -16.75
N VAL A 283 7.21 -17.24 -15.57
CA VAL A 283 5.93 -17.88 -15.18
C VAL A 283 5.12 -17.00 -14.22
N GLY A 284 5.68 -15.87 -13.80
CA GLY A 284 4.99 -14.86 -12.98
C GLY A 284 5.11 -15.05 -11.48
N GLY A 285 5.85 -16.05 -10.98
CA GLY A 285 6.08 -16.30 -9.55
C GLY A 285 5.34 -17.52 -8.99
N VAL A 286 5.34 -17.64 -7.67
CA VAL A 286 4.71 -18.77 -6.93
C VAL A 286 3.60 -18.23 -6.04
N ALA A 287 2.45 -18.91 -6.01
CA ALA A 287 1.32 -18.50 -5.18
C ALA A 287 1.67 -18.55 -3.68
N GLY A 288 1.32 -17.47 -2.96
CA GLY A 288 1.63 -17.32 -1.53
C GLY A 288 3.11 -17.13 -1.23
N VAL A 289 3.90 -16.65 -2.20
CA VAL A 289 5.33 -16.35 -2.01
C VAL A 289 5.64 -14.99 -2.61
N THR A 290 6.30 -14.13 -1.84
CA THR A 290 6.86 -12.86 -2.29
C THR A 290 8.36 -12.91 -2.18
N PHE A 291 9.04 -12.81 -3.32
CA PHE A 291 10.48 -12.70 -3.40
C PHE A 291 10.89 -11.22 -3.38
N VAL A 292 11.72 -10.84 -2.41
CA VAL A 292 12.30 -9.49 -2.29
C VAL A 292 13.78 -9.59 -2.59
N ARG A 293 14.20 -9.00 -3.70
CA ARG A 293 15.61 -8.86 -4.06
C ARG A 293 16.12 -7.51 -3.59
N VAL A 294 17.20 -7.52 -2.82
CA VAL A 294 17.97 -6.32 -2.47
C VAL A 294 19.12 -6.23 -3.45
N VAL A 295 19.16 -5.14 -4.23
CA VAL A 295 20.27 -4.85 -5.12
C VAL A 295 21.03 -3.68 -4.56
N VAL A 296 22.25 -3.96 -4.13
CA VAL A 296 23.22 -2.95 -3.77
C VAL A 296 24.05 -2.66 -5.01
N THR A 297 23.76 -1.56 -5.68
CA THR A 297 24.75 -0.97 -6.60
C THR A 297 25.81 -0.32 -5.74
N GLU A 298 26.98 -0.95 -5.62
CA GLU A 298 28.19 -0.21 -5.27
C GLU A 298 28.32 0.87 -6.34
N GLY A 299 28.35 2.14 -5.95
CA GLY A 299 28.46 3.25 -6.89
C GLY A 299 29.62 2.98 -7.85
N GLY A 300 29.29 2.66 -9.09
CA GLY A 300 30.27 2.45 -10.14
C GLY A 300 31.03 3.74 -10.33
N ALA A 301 32.30 3.71 -9.94
CA ALA A 301 33.31 4.65 -10.38
C ALA A 301 33.65 4.37 -11.86
N ASP A 302 32.65 4.41 -12.73
CA ASP A 302 32.79 4.41 -14.18
C ASP A 302 32.12 5.66 -14.72
N ALA A 303 32.77 6.79 -14.45
CA ALA A 303 32.67 7.99 -15.26
C ALA A 303 34.05 8.21 -15.88
N ASP A 304 34.26 7.59 -17.05
CA ASP A 304 35.27 7.96 -18.04
C ASP A 304 34.55 8.23 -19.37
#